data_AF-A0AAU9W3U0-F1
#
_entry.id   AF-A0AAU9W3U0-F1
#
_cell.length_a   1.000
_cell.length_b   1.000
_cell.length_c   1.000
_cell.angle_alpha   90.00
_cell.angle_beta   90.00
_cell.angle_gamma   90.00
#
_symmetry.space_group_name_H-M   'P 1'
#
loop_
_entity.id
_entity.type
_entity.pdbx_description
1 polymer ?
#
loop_
_entity_poly.entity_id
_entity_poly.type
_entity_poly.pdbx_seq_one_letter_code
_entity_poly.pdbx_strand_id
1 'polypeptide(L)'
;MINWGKRSDGNAIVISTSVITDAYNEIATWRKNVFLVPYGKAGRDFIDQVTLHINDWNSGSDNQHISLKAAFVLLAVGLQKPSPKSKAKDHQDVLSKRLILWRQGEINKLLREGRIIQGRIGKLKASEPPDRSKVFAKLVLEGQIN
;
A
#
# COMPACT_ATOMS: atom_id res chain seq x y z
N MET A 1 -15.25 19.06 -0.62
CA MET A 1 -14.05 19.19 -1.47
C MET A 1 -12.89 19.51 -0.56
N ILE A 2 -11.72 18.92 -0.78
CA ILE A 2 -10.54 19.07 0.07
C ILE A 2 -9.37 19.57 -0.78
N ASN A 3 -8.62 20.52 -0.24
CA ASN A 3 -7.44 21.05 -0.90
C ASN A 3 -6.30 20.06 -0.70
N TRP A 4 -5.98 19.29 -1.73
CA TRP A 4 -5.04 18.18 -1.64
C TRP A 4 -3.58 18.62 -1.78
N GLY A 5 -3.34 19.75 -2.44
CA GLY A 5 -1.99 20.25 -2.69
C GLY A 5 -1.94 21.16 -3.91
N LYS A 6 -0.74 21.36 -4.45
CA LYS A 6 -0.52 22.17 -5.65
C LYS A 6 0.18 21.36 -6.72
N ARG A 7 -0.23 21.55 -7.96
CA ARG A 7 0.48 21.05 -9.14
C ARG A 7 1.74 21.87 -9.39
N SER A 8 2.61 21.37 -10.26
CA SER A 8 3.83 22.04 -10.70
C SER A 8 3.58 23.37 -11.44
N ASP A 9 2.38 23.55 -12.00
CA ASP A 9 1.92 24.79 -12.64
C ASP A 9 1.33 25.80 -11.63
N GLY A 10 1.31 25.48 -10.34
CA GLY A 10 0.75 26.32 -9.27
C GLY A 10 -0.74 26.13 -9.00
N ASN A 11 -1.46 25.37 -9.85
CA ASN A 11 -2.89 25.15 -9.67
C ASN A 11 -3.18 24.24 -8.47
N ALA A 12 -4.24 24.58 -7.72
CA ALA A 12 -4.69 23.77 -6.60
C ALA A 12 -5.23 22.41 -7.09
N ILE A 13 -4.78 21.34 -6.45
CA ILE A 13 -5.34 20.01 -6.60
C ILE A 13 -6.49 19.92 -5.61
N VAL A 14 -7.70 19.74 -6.11
CA VAL A 14 -8.88 19.57 -5.28
C VAL A 14 -9.45 18.18 -5.54
N ILE A 15 -9.69 17.43 -4.46
CA ILE A 15 -10.36 16.12 -4.55
C ILE A 15 -11.64 16.14 -3.71
N SER A 16 -12.60 15.28 -4.03
CA SER A 16 -13.80 15.15 -3.20
C SER A 16 -13.46 14.45 -1.89
N THR A 17 -14.06 14.90 -0.79
CA THR A 17 -13.96 14.27 0.52
C THR A 17 -14.45 12.80 0.50
N SER A 18 -15.41 12.50 -0.39
CA SER A 18 -15.90 11.13 -0.59
C SER A 18 -14.81 10.19 -1.08
N VAL A 19 -13.89 10.64 -1.95
CA VAL A 19 -12.81 9.81 -2.50
C VAL A 19 -11.96 9.20 -1.38
N ILE A 20 -11.57 10.01 -0.39
CA ILE A 20 -10.76 9.52 0.74
C ILE A 20 -11.60 8.71 1.72
N THR A 21 -12.87 9.10 1.94
CA THR A 21 -13.77 8.35 2.82
C THR A 21 -14.04 6.95 2.29
N ASP A 22 -14.33 6.82 0.99
CA ASP A 22 -14.59 5.55 0.32
C ASP A 22 -13.31 4.72 0.24
N ALA A 23 -12.17 5.35 -0.06
CA ALA A 23 -10.87 4.70 -0.01
C ALA A 23 -10.59 4.10 1.37
N TYR A 24 -10.86 4.86 2.45
CA TYR A 24 -10.66 4.39 3.83
C TYR A 24 -11.56 3.19 4.16
N ASN A 25 -12.84 3.27 3.79
CA ASN A 25 -13.77 2.16 4.01
C ASN A 25 -13.33 0.91 3.24
N GLU A 26 -12.80 1.07 2.02
CA GLU A 26 -12.30 -0.03 1.22
C GLU A 26 -11.06 -0.69 1.83
N ILE A 27 -10.01 0.09 2.15
CA ILE A 27 -8.75 -0.45 2.68
C ILE A 27 -8.94 -1.16 4.03
N ALA A 28 -9.95 -0.79 4.81
CA ALA A 28 -10.24 -1.42 6.10
C ALA A 28 -10.58 -2.91 5.94
N THR A 29 -11.01 -3.32 4.75
CA THR A 29 -11.33 -4.73 4.41
C THR A 29 -10.15 -5.50 3.86
N TRP A 30 -9.02 -4.84 3.59
CA TRP A 30 -7.87 -5.44 2.91
C TRP A 30 -7.12 -6.42 3.81
N ARG A 31 -6.57 -7.47 3.18
CA ARG A 31 -5.68 -8.41 3.87
C ARG A 31 -4.32 -7.77 4.09
N LYS A 32 -3.72 -8.04 5.26
CA LYS A 32 -2.37 -7.58 5.60
C LYS A 32 -1.36 -8.06 4.56
N ASN A 33 -0.76 -7.12 3.84
CA ASN A 33 0.29 -7.37 2.85
C ASN A 33 1.15 -6.11 2.69
N VAL A 34 1.88 -5.77 3.74
CA VAL A 34 2.69 -4.54 3.79
C VAL A 34 4.18 -4.87 3.80
N PHE A 35 5.00 -4.03 3.18
CA PHE A 35 6.45 -4.00 3.36
C PHE A 35 6.84 -2.91 4.38
N LEU A 36 8.05 -3.02 4.93
CA LEU A 36 8.59 -2.03 5.87
C LEU A 36 8.97 -0.75 5.13
N VAL A 37 8.74 0.41 5.74
CA VAL A 37 9.17 1.70 5.17
C VAL A 37 10.66 1.61 4.80
N PRO A 38 11.03 1.80 3.51
CA PRO A 38 12.39 1.61 3.08
C PRO A 38 13.29 2.74 3.58
N TYR A 39 14.57 2.46 3.76
CA TYR A 39 15.55 3.51 4.06
C TYR A 39 15.79 4.43 2.84
N GLY A 40 16.35 5.60 3.10
CA GLY A 40 16.74 6.57 2.08
C GLY A 40 15.63 7.54 1.67
N LYS A 41 15.76 8.12 0.48
CA LYS A 41 14.88 9.19 0.01
C LYS A 41 13.40 8.78 -0.03
N ALA A 42 13.10 7.62 -0.60
CA ALA A 42 11.71 7.15 -0.75
C ALA A 42 10.98 7.00 0.61
N GLY A 43 11.69 6.51 1.63
CA GLY A 43 11.14 6.41 2.98
C GLY A 43 10.92 7.77 3.65
N ARG A 44 11.89 8.69 3.54
CA ARG A 44 11.74 10.05 4.06
C ARG A 44 10.57 10.76 3.42
N ASP A 45 10.50 10.76 2.08
CA ASP A 45 9.39 11.34 1.33
C ASP A 45 8.03 10.76 1.79
N PHE A 46 7.96 9.46 2.10
CA PHE A 46 6.74 8.83 2.62
C PHE A 46 6.38 9.32 4.02
N ILE A 47 7.35 9.35 4.93
CA ILE A 47 7.15 9.81 6.31
C ILE A 47 6.77 11.29 6.34
N ASP A 48 7.35 12.13 5.47
CA ASP A 48 6.96 13.54 5.33
C ASP A 48 5.48 13.67 4.93
N GLN A 49 4.99 12.83 4.02
CA GLN A 49 3.58 12.84 3.61
C GLN A 49 2.64 12.37 4.73
N VAL A 50 3.01 11.35 5.49
CA VAL A 50 2.24 10.92 6.67
C VAL A 50 2.22 12.02 7.74
N THR A 51 3.37 12.66 7.97
CA THR A 51 3.54 13.75 8.93
C THR A 51 2.70 14.96 8.55
N LEU A 52 2.61 15.29 7.25
CA LEU A 52 1.74 16.35 6.74
C LEU A 52 0.28 16.12 7.16
N HIS A 53 -0.26 14.91 6.94
CA HIS A 53 -1.63 14.59 7.34
C HIS A 53 -1.84 14.63 8.86
N ILE A 54 -0.87 14.16 9.64
CA ILE A 54 -0.93 14.24 11.11
C ILE A 54 -0.92 15.71 11.57
N ASN A 55 -0.09 16.56 10.96
CA ASN A 55 -0.04 17.97 11.29
C ASN A 55 -1.30 18.72 10.86
N ASP A 56 -1.89 18.38 9.72
CA ASP A 56 -3.20 18.89 9.30
C ASP A 56 -4.28 18.55 10.34
N TRP A 57 -4.23 17.33 10.90
CA TRP A 57 -5.11 16.95 11.99
C TRP A 57 -4.86 17.75 13.28
N ASN A 58 -3.58 17.87 13.70
CA ASN A 58 -3.19 18.53 14.95
C ASN A 58 -3.45 20.05 14.94
N SER A 59 -3.26 20.69 13.79
CA SER A 59 -3.34 22.15 13.65
C SER A 59 -4.74 22.69 13.40
N GLY A 60 -5.74 21.81 13.24
CA GLY A 60 -7.10 22.23 12.90
C GLY A 60 -7.20 22.84 11.51
N SER A 61 -6.41 22.36 10.54
CA SER A 61 -6.48 22.85 9.17
C SER A 61 -7.84 22.53 8.53
N ASP A 62 -8.16 23.17 7.40
CA ASP A 62 -9.41 22.92 6.67
C ASP A 62 -9.64 21.43 6.33
N ASN A 63 -8.55 20.66 6.24
CA ASN A 63 -8.56 19.23 5.96
C ASN A 63 -8.59 18.34 7.23
N GLN A 64 -8.66 18.90 8.44
CA GLN A 64 -8.60 18.15 9.70
C GLN A 64 -9.61 16.99 9.75
N HIS A 65 -10.82 17.21 9.24
CA HIS A 65 -11.92 16.24 9.24
C HIS A 65 -11.63 14.97 8.42
N ILE A 66 -10.66 15.01 7.49
CA ILE A 66 -10.33 13.90 6.59
C ILE A 66 -8.87 13.43 6.72
N SER A 67 -8.01 14.22 7.34
CA SER A 67 -6.55 14.03 7.33
C SER A 67 -6.11 12.70 7.93
N LEU A 68 -6.72 12.25 9.04
CA LEU A 68 -6.42 10.92 9.58
C LEU A 68 -6.81 9.78 8.63
N LYS A 69 -7.97 9.88 7.96
CA LYS A 69 -8.35 8.88 6.94
C LYS A 69 -7.34 8.89 5.79
N ALA A 70 -6.91 10.06 5.34
CA ALA A 70 -5.88 10.20 4.31
C ALA A 70 -4.56 9.55 4.73
N ALA A 71 -4.13 9.73 5.98
CA ALA A 71 -2.93 9.07 6.52
C ALA A 71 -3.06 7.54 6.46
N PHE A 72 -4.16 6.97 6.94
CA PHE A 72 -4.38 5.52 6.87
C PHE A 72 -4.45 4.98 5.43
N VAL A 73 -5.09 5.73 4.52
CA VAL A 73 -5.10 5.38 3.09
C VAL A 73 -3.71 5.38 2.53
N LEU A 74 -2.89 6.40 2.80
CA LEU A 74 -1.49 6.46 2.37
C LEU A 74 -0.69 5.26 2.87
N LEU A 75 -0.84 4.88 4.14
CA LEU A 75 -0.17 3.70 4.71
C LEU A 75 -0.56 2.43 3.93
N ALA A 76 -1.85 2.22 3.69
CA ALA A 76 -2.36 1.02 3.04
C ALA A 76 -1.94 0.94 1.56
N VAL A 77 -2.12 2.02 0.78
CA VAL A 77 -1.82 2.01 -0.66
C VAL A 77 -0.32 2.15 -0.93
N GLY A 78 0.39 2.93 -0.11
CA GLY A 78 1.82 3.19 -0.26
C GLY A 78 2.67 1.96 0.03
N LEU A 79 2.37 1.24 1.11
CA LEU A 79 3.22 0.15 1.62
C LEU A 79 2.79 -1.25 1.18
N GLN A 80 1.81 -1.38 0.28
CA GLN A 80 1.34 -2.69 -0.13
C GLN A 80 2.40 -3.45 -0.93
N LYS A 81 2.74 -4.68 -0.54
CA LYS A 81 3.79 -5.47 -1.21
C LYS A 81 3.34 -5.86 -2.62
N PRO A 82 4.10 -5.51 -3.68
CA PRO A 82 3.68 -5.74 -5.07
C PRO A 82 3.68 -7.23 -5.47
N SER A 83 4.55 -8.04 -4.85
CA SER A 83 4.57 -9.50 -5.03
C SER A 83 5.16 -10.19 -3.80
N PRO A 84 4.90 -11.49 -3.55
CA PRO A 84 5.47 -12.20 -2.40
C PRO A 84 7.01 -12.21 -2.39
N LYS A 85 7.62 -12.23 -3.57
CA LYS A 85 9.07 -12.34 -3.78
C LYS A 85 9.77 -10.98 -3.99
N SER A 86 9.06 -9.87 -3.86
CA SER A 86 9.65 -8.54 -4.08
C SER A 86 10.69 -8.19 -3.01
N LYS A 87 11.77 -7.53 -3.44
CA LYS A 87 12.93 -7.17 -2.61
C LYS A 87 12.93 -5.69 -2.26
N ALA A 88 13.85 -5.27 -1.39
CA ALA A 88 13.96 -3.90 -0.91
C ALA A 88 14.06 -2.85 -2.03
N LYS A 89 14.79 -3.14 -3.11
CA LYS A 89 14.88 -2.24 -4.28
C LYS A 89 13.53 -2.06 -4.96
N ASP A 90 12.79 -3.15 -5.17
CA ASP A 90 11.43 -3.09 -5.72
C ASP A 90 10.50 -2.27 -4.84
N HIS A 91 10.67 -2.34 -3.52
CA HIS A 91 9.86 -1.58 -2.55
C HIS A 91 10.15 -0.08 -2.64
N GLN A 92 11.42 0.31 -2.80
CA GLN A 92 11.81 1.71 -3.01
C GLN A 92 11.24 2.26 -4.32
N ASP A 93 11.38 1.51 -5.41
CA ASP A 93 10.93 1.93 -6.72
C ASP A 93 9.40 2.06 -6.78
N VAL A 94 8.66 1.09 -6.22
CA VAL A 94 7.20 1.13 -6.22
C VAL A 94 6.66 2.23 -5.29
N LEU A 95 7.26 2.42 -4.11
CA LEU A 95 6.85 3.47 -3.18
C LEU A 95 7.03 4.86 -3.81
N SER A 96 8.17 5.09 -4.48
CA SER A 96 8.45 6.35 -5.16
C SER A 96 7.40 6.67 -6.23
N LYS A 97 7.02 5.67 -7.03
CA LYS A 97 5.95 5.82 -8.06
C LYS A 97 4.59 6.11 -7.42
N ARG A 98 4.24 5.40 -6.35
CA ARG A 98 2.97 5.62 -5.64
C ARG A 98 2.89 6.99 -4.99
N LEU A 99 3.99 7.50 -4.44
CA LEU A 99 4.04 8.85 -3.87
C LEU A 99 3.87 9.97 -4.90
N ILE A 100 4.24 9.73 -6.16
CA ILE A 100 3.95 10.68 -7.25
C ILE A 100 2.44 10.73 -7.49
N LEU A 101 1.79 9.57 -7.63
CA LEU A 101 0.33 9.49 -7.79
C LEU A 101 -0.41 10.09 -6.59
N TRP A 102 0.07 9.81 -5.37
CA TRP A 102 -0.48 10.37 -4.15
C TRP A 102 -0.48 11.90 -4.20
N ARG A 103 0.68 12.51 -4.46
CA ARG A 103 0.81 13.98 -4.55
C ARG A 103 -0.03 14.60 -5.66
N GLN A 104 -0.31 13.84 -6.73
CA GLN A 104 -1.17 14.27 -7.83
C GLN A 104 -2.68 14.12 -7.54
N GLY A 105 -3.06 13.56 -6.38
CA GLY A 105 -4.46 13.30 -6.04
C GLY A 105 -5.06 12.10 -6.78
N GLU A 106 -4.23 11.24 -7.34
CA GLU A 106 -4.62 10.09 -8.18
C GLU A 106 -4.99 8.86 -7.34
N ILE A 107 -5.88 9.06 -6.36
CA ILE A 107 -6.25 8.04 -5.36
C ILE A 107 -6.87 6.80 -6.02
N ASN A 108 -7.70 7.00 -7.04
CA ASN A 108 -8.34 5.90 -7.76
C ASN A 108 -7.34 4.98 -8.48
N LYS A 109 -6.22 5.53 -8.98
CA LYS A 109 -5.15 4.73 -9.60
C LYS A 109 -4.45 3.86 -8.56
N LEU A 110 -4.19 4.41 -7.38
CA LEU A 110 -3.61 3.69 -6.24
C LEU A 110 -4.53 2.58 -5.73
N LEU A 111 -5.83 2.85 -5.57
CA LEU A 111 -6.83 1.84 -5.19
C LEU A 111 -6.93 0.74 -6.23
N ARG A 112 -6.94 1.07 -7.52
CA ARG A 112 -6.97 0.06 -8.60
C ARG A 112 -5.76 -0.87 -8.52
N GLU A 113 -4.56 -0.34 -8.32
CA GLU A 113 -3.36 -1.16 -8.09
C GLU A 113 -3.55 -2.06 -6.87
N GLY A 114 -4.03 -1.50 -5.75
CA GLY A 114 -4.20 -2.25 -4.51
C GLY A 114 -5.23 -3.37 -4.60
N ARG A 115 -6.35 -3.16 -5.32
CA ARG A 115 -7.35 -4.20 -5.63
C ARG A 115 -6.75 -5.36 -6.42
N ILE A 116 -5.91 -5.07 -7.42
CA ILE A 116 -5.22 -6.10 -8.21
C ILE A 116 -4.32 -6.93 -7.31
N ILE A 117 -3.58 -6.29 -6.40
CA ILE A 117 -2.72 -6.99 -5.43
C ILE A 117 -3.57 -7.82 -4.45
N GLN A 118 -4.62 -7.25 -3.87
CA GLN A 118 -5.52 -7.95 -2.94
C GLN A 118 -6.15 -9.20 -3.56
N GLY A 119 -6.57 -9.13 -4.83
CA GLY A 119 -7.10 -10.26 -5.57
C GLY A 119 -6.11 -11.41 -5.79
N ARG A 120 -4.79 -11.15 -5.72
CA ARG A 120 -3.74 -12.17 -5.87
C ARG A 120 -3.36 -12.85 -4.55
N ILE A 121 -3.47 -12.16 -3.41
CA ILE A 121 -3.07 -12.67 -2.09
C ILE A 121 -3.80 -13.98 -1.75
N GLY A 122 -5.09 -14.09 -2.10
CA GLY A 122 -5.88 -15.30 -1.83
C GLY A 122 -5.59 -16.48 -2.74
N LYS A 123 -5.18 -16.25 -3.99
CA LYS A 123 -4.95 -17.31 -4.99
C LYS A 123 -3.65 -18.08 -4.75
N LEU A 124 -2.67 -17.44 -4.12
CA LEU A 124 -1.37 -18.05 -3.82
C LEU A 124 -1.42 -19.12 -2.73
N LYS A 125 -2.47 -19.14 -1.89
CA LYS A 125 -2.67 -20.18 -0.86
C LYS A 125 -3.32 -21.45 -1.39
N ALA A 126 -3.78 -21.47 -2.64
CA ALA A 126 -4.28 -22.67 -3.31
C ALA A 126 -3.17 -23.40 -4.08
N SER A 127 -1.92 -23.36 -3.60
CA SER A 127 -1.02 -24.46 -3.95
C SER A 127 -1.55 -25.68 -3.22
N GLU A 128 -1.93 -26.71 -3.97
CA GLU A 128 -2.31 -28.01 -3.42
C GLU A 128 -1.35 -28.38 -2.28
N PRO A 129 -1.86 -28.97 -1.17
CA PRO A 129 -0.97 -29.53 -0.16
C PRO A 129 0.03 -30.43 -0.90
N PRO A 130 1.34 -30.34 -0.59
CA PRO A 130 2.33 -31.15 -1.27
C PRO A 130 1.84 -32.60 -1.20
N ASP A 131 1.71 -33.23 -2.37
CA ASP A 131 1.23 -34.61 -2.50
C ASP A 131 2.05 -35.46 -1.53
N ARG A 132 1.41 -35.81 -0.40
CA ARG A 132 2.09 -36.42 0.75
C ARG A 132 2.78 -37.72 0.32
N SER A 133 2.21 -38.38 -0.69
CA SER A 133 2.74 -39.54 -1.38
C SER A 133 4.09 -39.25 -2.06
N LYS A 134 4.23 -38.12 -2.76
CA LYS A 134 5.50 -37.71 -3.39
C LYS A 134 6.55 -37.30 -2.37
N VAL A 135 6.16 -36.58 -1.32
CA VAL A 135 7.08 -36.19 -0.23
C VAL A 135 7.57 -37.43 0.50
N PHE A 136 6.67 -38.36 0.83
CA PHE A 136 7.02 -39.62 1.46
C PHE A 136 7.92 -40.47 0.56
N ALA A 137 7.56 -40.68 -0.72
CA ALA A 137 8.39 -41.44 -1.66
C ALA A 137 9.81 -40.86 -1.79
N LYS A 138 9.94 -39.53 -1.80
CA LYS A 138 11.24 -38.86 -1.81
C LYS A 138 12.03 -39.15 -0.53
N LEU A 139 11.41 -39.04 0.65
CA LEU A 139 12.06 -39.33 1.93
C LEU A 139 12.47 -40.80 2.06
N VAL A 140 11.69 -41.74 1.51
CA VAL A 140 12.06 -43.17 1.41
C VAL A 140 13.33 -43.32 0.56
N LEU A 141 13.33 -42.72 -0.63
CA LEU A 141 14.46 -42.81 -1.57
C LEU A 141 15.73 -42.15 -1.05
N GLU A 142 15.60 -41.06 -0.28
CA GLU A 142 16.72 -40.35 0.34
C GLU A 142 17.17 -40.98 1.67
N GLY A 143 16.49 -42.03 2.15
CA GLY A 143 16.82 -42.72 3.40
C GLY A 143 16.61 -41.86 4.65
N GLN A 144 15.74 -40.85 4.58
CA GLN A 144 15.50 -39.87 5.64
C GLN A 144 14.27 -40.20 6.51
N ILE A 145 13.80 -41.45 6.46
CA ILE A 145 12.69 -41.93 7.31
C ILE A 145 13.31 -42.62 8.51
N ASN A 146 13.25 -41.96 9.67
CA ASN A 146 13.57 -42.52 10.99
C ASN A 146 12.28 -42.94 11.70
#